data_AF-X1NPM3-F1
#
_entry.id   AF-X1NPM3-F1
#
_cell.length_a   1.000
_cell.length_b   1.000
_cell.length_c   1.000
_cell.angle_alpha   90.00
_cell.angle_beta   90.00
_cell.angle_gamma   90.00
#
_symmetry.space_group_name_H-M   'P 1'
#
loop_
_entity.id
_entity.type
_entity.pdbx_description
1 polymer ?
#
loop_
_entity_poly.entity_id
_entity_poly.type
_entity_poly.pdbx_seq_one_letter_code
_entity_poly.pdbx_strand_id
1 'polypeptide(L)'
;MQENQNYPFLAKKTSIMPQVQLPIFPSDVKYINSNIGVQTKENNVYYFNGMMPIYHHNKDDYKSFRYVTSQMIVLGNAKQVEIINAFCVSKESVKRWVKIYRKKGANGFFGT
;
A
#
# COMPACT_ATOMS: atom_id res chain seq x y z
N MET A 1 -24.39 -30.87 43.44
CA MET A 1 -23.15 -31.61 43.12
C MET A 1 -23.14 -31.81 41.61
N GLN A 2 -22.12 -31.24 40.97
CA GLN A 2 -21.60 -31.39 39.60
C GLN A 2 -22.57 -31.33 38.41
N GLU A 3 -22.47 -30.30 37.55
CA GLU A 3 -21.49 -30.11 36.46
C GLU A 3 -21.58 -31.17 35.36
N ASN A 4 -21.94 -30.72 34.14
CA ASN A 4 -21.18 -30.99 32.93
C ASN A 4 -21.75 -30.17 31.76
N GLN A 5 -21.32 -28.90 31.67
CA GLN A 5 -21.33 -28.16 30.42
C GLN A 5 -20.27 -28.78 29.50
N ASN A 6 -20.69 -29.63 28.57
CA ASN A 6 -19.84 -30.11 27.50
C ASN A 6 -20.15 -29.33 26.21
N TYR A 7 -19.35 -28.30 25.93
CA TYR A 7 -19.24 -27.72 24.58
C TYR A 7 -17.78 -27.80 24.14
N PRO A 8 -17.32 -28.93 23.59
CA PRO A 8 -16.01 -29.02 22.99
C PRO A 8 -16.12 -28.47 21.56
N PHE A 9 -15.14 -27.66 21.16
CA PHE A 9 -14.81 -27.38 19.76
C PHE A 9 -15.39 -26.14 19.04
N LEU A 10 -15.84 -25.09 19.73
CA LEU A 10 -15.80 -23.75 19.09
C LEU A 10 -14.39 -23.18 19.23
N ALA A 11 -13.46 -23.74 18.45
CA ALA A 11 -12.17 -23.14 18.20
C ALA A 11 -12.39 -21.73 17.63
N LYS A 12 -12.32 -20.72 18.51
CA LYS A 12 -12.26 -19.31 18.09
C LYS A 12 -11.03 -19.19 17.19
N LYS A 13 -11.27 -19.18 15.88
CA LYS A 13 -10.28 -18.79 14.89
C LYS A 13 -9.93 -17.34 15.19
N THR A 14 -8.88 -17.12 15.99
CA THR A 14 -8.33 -15.78 16.21
C THR A 14 -7.87 -15.28 14.86
N SER A 15 -8.71 -14.47 14.22
CA SER A 15 -8.37 -13.79 12.99
C SER A 15 -7.24 -12.84 13.37
N ILE A 16 -5.99 -13.25 13.12
CA ILE A 16 -4.84 -12.36 13.16
C ILE A 16 -5.12 -11.29 12.12
N MET A 17 -5.66 -10.14 12.54
CA MET A 17 -5.78 -9.00 11.67
C MET A 17 -4.36 -8.45 11.49
N PRO A 18 -3.73 -8.59 10.32
CA PRO A 18 -2.45 -7.95 10.09
C PRO A 18 -2.68 -6.45 10.26
N GLN A 19 -2.10 -5.87 11.31
CA GLN A 19 -2.16 -4.43 11.53
C GLN A 19 -1.58 -3.74 10.30
N VAL A 20 -2.41 -2.93 9.63
CA VAL A 20 -1.96 -2.17 8.46
C VAL A 20 -1.04 -1.06 8.96
N GLN A 21 0.25 -1.16 8.65
CA GLN A 21 1.15 -0.02 8.82
C GLN A 21 0.74 1.07 7.83
N LEU A 22 0.37 2.23 8.36
CA LEU A 22 0.03 3.39 7.56
C LEU A 22 1.32 3.95 6.94
N PRO A 23 1.31 4.32 5.66
CA PRO A 23 2.47 4.95 5.04
C PRO A 23 2.79 6.28 5.72
N ILE A 24 4.07 6.52 6.01
CA ILE A 24 4.55 7.82 6.45
C ILE A 24 4.86 8.64 5.19
N PHE A 25 4.11 9.71 4.97
CA PHE A 25 4.35 10.63 3.88
C PHE A 25 5.26 11.79 4.33
N PRO A 26 6.33 12.11 3.58
CA PRO A 26 7.25 13.18 3.94
C PRO A 26 6.62 14.56 3.64
N SER A 27 6.83 15.52 4.56
CA SER A 27 6.42 16.92 4.39
C SER A 27 7.18 17.62 3.25
N ASP A 28 8.43 17.20 3.03
CA ASP A 28 9.30 17.70 1.98
C ASP A 28 9.43 16.70 0.84
N VAL A 29 10.00 17.15 -0.29
CA VAL A 29 10.27 16.26 -1.43
C VAL A 29 11.20 15.15 -0.98
N LYS A 30 10.71 13.90 -1.05
CA LYS A 30 11.52 12.69 -0.85
C LYS A 30 11.69 11.98 -2.17
N TYR A 31 12.93 11.62 -2.47
CA TYR A 31 13.23 10.77 -3.60
C TYR A 31 12.99 9.31 -3.22
N ILE A 32 12.10 8.64 -3.98
CA ILE A 32 11.96 7.18 -3.94
C ILE A 32 13.20 6.54 -4.58
N ASN A 33 13.68 7.12 -5.67
CA ASN A 33 14.94 6.81 -6.34
C ASN A 33 15.43 8.05 -7.12
N SER A 34 16.45 7.90 -7.97
CA SER A 34 17.04 9.03 -8.73
C SER A 34 16.05 9.75 -9.65
N ASN A 35 14.96 9.10 -10.05
CA ASN A 35 14.03 9.60 -11.04
C ASN A 35 12.67 9.94 -10.42
N ILE A 36 12.24 9.17 -9.42
CA ILE A 36 10.91 9.29 -8.83
C ILE A 36 10.97 10.06 -7.51
N GLY A 37 10.27 11.18 -7.47
CA GLY A 37 10.03 11.98 -6.27
C GLY A 37 8.60 11.80 -5.75
N VAL A 38 8.43 11.99 -4.44
CA VAL A 38 7.13 12.12 -3.79
C VAL A 38 7.13 13.35 -2.89
N GLN A 39 6.03 14.10 -2.90
CA GLN A 39 5.84 15.25 -2.01
C GLN A 39 4.40 15.26 -1.52
N THR A 40 4.21 15.56 -0.24
CA THR A 40 2.88 15.87 0.30
C THR A 40 2.70 17.37 0.36
N LYS A 41 1.64 17.86 -0.29
CA LYS A 41 1.21 19.25 -0.20
C LYS A 41 -0.24 19.28 0.25
N GLU A 42 -0.49 19.96 1.36
CA GLU A 42 -1.80 20.01 2.02
C GLU A 42 -2.32 18.59 2.33
N ASN A 43 -3.37 18.14 1.64
CA ASN A 43 -3.98 16.83 1.80
C ASN A 43 -3.72 15.88 0.63
N ASN A 44 -2.83 16.24 -0.30
CA ASN A 44 -2.53 15.44 -1.48
C ASN A 44 -1.07 14.98 -1.50
N VAL A 45 -0.88 13.74 -1.92
CA VAL A 45 0.42 13.14 -2.19
C VAL A 45 0.65 13.19 -3.69
N TYR A 46 1.70 13.88 -4.11
CA TYR A 46 2.10 14.05 -5.50
C TYR A 46 3.32 13.19 -5.80
N TYR A 47 3.32 12.57 -6.98
CA TYR A 47 4.43 11.79 -7.48
C TYR A 47 4.99 12.45 -8.73
N PHE A 48 6.31 12.45 -8.86
CA PHE A 48 7.02 13.12 -9.94
C PHE A 48 7.99 12.15 -10.61
N ASN A 49 8.18 12.30 -11.92
CA ASN A 49 9.33 11.77 -12.64
C ASN A 49 10.18 12.98 -13.06
N GLY A 50 11.32 13.18 -12.40
CA GLY A 50 12.06 14.43 -12.44
C GLY A 50 11.18 15.60 -11.95
N MET A 51 10.95 16.58 -12.82
CA MET A 51 10.11 17.76 -12.53
C MET A 51 8.64 17.59 -12.95
N MET A 52 8.30 16.50 -13.65
CA MET A 52 6.96 16.29 -14.21
C MET A 52 6.06 15.55 -13.21
N PRO A 53 4.92 16.12 -12.80
CA PRO A 53 3.92 15.40 -12.01
C PRO A 53 3.33 14.25 -12.83
N ILE A 54 3.34 13.03 -12.29
CA ILE A 54 2.83 11.83 -12.97
C ILE A 54 1.53 11.31 -12.36
N TYR A 55 1.28 11.60 -11.09
CA TYR A 55 0.05 11.19 -10.40
C TYR A 55 -0.12 11.96 -9.10
N HIS A 56 -1.35 12.07 -8.60
CA HIS A 56 -1.61 12.51 -7.24
C HIS A 56 -2.85 11.82 -6.68
N HIS A 57 -2.94 11.75 -5.35
CA HIS A 57 -4.13 11.29 -4.65
C HIS A 57 -4.24 11.98 -3.29
N ASN A 58 -5.44 11.96 -2.71
CA ASN A 58 -5.62 12.38 -1.33
C ASN A 58 -4.83 11.45 -0.39
N LYS A 59 -4.19 11.99 0.66
CA LYS A 59 -3.38 11.21 1.62
C LYS A 59 -4.14 10.04 2.26
N ASP A 60 -5.46 10.15 2.38
CA ASP A 60 -6.33 9.13 2.97
C ASP A 60 -6.84 8.10 1.93
N ASP A 61 -6.58 8.33 0.63
CA ASP A 61 -6.91 7.40 -0.44
C ASP A 61 -5.83 6.32 -0.61
N TYR A 62 -5.92 5.31 0.25
CA TYR A 62 -5.03 4.16 0.19
C TYR A 62 -5.25 3.28 -1.05
N LYS A 63 -6.40 3.35 -1.72
CA LYS A 63 -6.62 2.57 -2.96
C LYS A 63 -5.73 3.14 -4.07
N SER A 64 -5.74 4.46 -4.22
CA SER A 64 -4.90 5.16 -5.18
C SER A 64 -3.41 5.04 -4.87
N PHE A 65 -3.01 5.12 -3.59
CA PHE A 65 -1.63 4.84 -3.15
C PHE A 65 -1.15 3.45 -3.62
N ARG A 66 -1.94 2.41 -3.36
CA ARG A 66 -1.57 1.04 -3.72
C ARG A 66 -1.57 0.82 -5.23
N TYR A 67 -2.50 1.46 -5.93
CA TYR A 67 -2.57 1.42 -7.40
C TYR A 67 -1.33 2.05 -8.02
N VAL A 68 -1.01 3.31 -7.68
CA VAL A 68 0.07 4.05 -8.34
C VAL A 68 1.45 3.44 -8.04
N THR A 69 1.69 3.02 -6.80
CA THR A 69 2.96 2.35 -6.44
C THR A 69 3.12 1.00 -7.15
N SER A 70 2.02 0.24 -7.30
CA SER A 70 2.04 -1.00 -8.08
C SER A 70 2.29 -0.75 -9.56
N GLN A 71 1.67 0.29 -10.13
CA GLN A 71 1.88 0.71 -11.51
C GLN A 71 3.34 1.08 -11.75
N MET A 72 3.95 1.90 -10.89
CA MET A 72 5.36 2.29 -10.99
C MET A 72 6.29 1.07 -10.99
N ILE A 73 6.01 0.08 -10.15
CA ILE A 73 6.80 -1.16 -10.10
C ILE A 73 6.64 -1.97 -11.38
N VAL A 74 5.42 -2.10 -11.91
CA VAL A 74 5.16 -2.89 -13.11
C VAL A 74 5.71 -2.24 -14.36
N LEU A 75 5.70 -0.90 -14.44
CA LEU A 75 6.28 -0.13 -15.53
C LEU A 75 7.81 0.02 -15.43
N GLY A 76 8.42 -0.41 -14.32
CA GLY A 76 9.88 -0.35 -14.12
C GLY A 76 10.41 1.01 -13.65
N ASN A 77 9.52 1.94 -13.27
CA ASN A 77 9.90 3.25 -12.74
C ASN A 77 10.43 3.19 -11.30
N ALA A 78 10.08 2.15 -10.55
CA ALA A 78 10.56 1.92 -9.18
C ALA A 78 10.69 0.42 -8.88
N LYS A 79 11.59 0.06 -7.96
CA LYS A 79 11.72 -1.29 -7.43
C LYS A 79 10.82 -1.47 -6.19
N GLN A 80 10.41 -2.70 -5.91
CA GLN A 80 9.61 -3.00 -4.70
C GLN A 80 10.32 -2.53 -3.41
N VAL A 81 11.64 -2.72 -3.32
CA VAL A 81 12.45 -2.30 -2.16
C VAL A 81 12.46 -0.77 -1.99
N GLU A 82 12.44 -0.02 -3.09
CA GLU A 82 12.40 1.44 -3.06
C GLU A 82 11.06 1.92 -2.48
N ILE A 83 9.94 1.32 -2.88
CA ILE A 83 8.61 1.62 -2.30
C ILE A 83 8.53 1.23 -0.81
N ILE A 84 9.05 0.06 -0.45
CA ILE A 84 9.10 -0.42 0.95
C ILE A 84 9.83 0.60 1.83
N ASN A 85 11.02 1.03 1.39
CA ASN A 85 11.86 1.97 2.16
C ASN A 85 11.30 3.40 2.14
N ALA A 86 10.70 3.83 1.02
CA ALA A 86 10.17 5.18 0.89
C ALA A 86 8.95 5.40 1.79
N PHE A 87 8.06 4.42 1.90
CA PHE A 87 6.78 4.56 2.61
C PHE A 87 6.69 3.75 3.91
N CYS A 88 7.75 3.03 4.28
CA CYS A 88 7.78 2.18 5.48
C CYS A 88 6.63 1.16 5.52
N VAL A 89 6.33 0.53 4.37
CA VAL A 89 5.28 -0.48 4.22
C VAL A 89 5.85 -1.89 4.12
N SER A 90 5.10 -2.91 4.54
CA SER A 90 5.61 -4.28 4.53
C SER A 90 5.81 -4.86 3.12
N LYS A 91 6.84 -5.70 2.98
CA LYS A 91 7.16 -6.41 1.73
C LYS A 91 5.99 -7.26 1.22
N GLU A 92 5.26 -7.88 2.13
CA GLU A 92 4.11 -8.74 1.85
C GLU A 92 2.97 -7.91 1.24
N SER A 93 2.76 -6.70 1.74
CA SER A 93 1.75 -5.78 1.21
C SER A 93 2.09 -5.34 -0.20
N VAL A 94 3.33 -4.90 -0.44
CA VAL A 94 3.79 -4.49 -1.77
C VAL A 94 3.65 -5.64 -2.78
N LYS A 95 4.08 -6.85 -2.42
CA LYS A 95 3.90 -8.05 -3.27
C LYS A 95 2.43 -8.31 -3.61
N ARG A 96 1.53 -8.17 -2.63
CA ARG A 96 0.09 -8.37 -2.83
C ARG A 96 -0.48 -7.34 -3.80
N TRP A 97 -0.16 -6.06 -3.63
CA TRP A 97 -0.67 -4.99 -4.51
C TRP A 97 -0.17 -5.15 -5.94
N VAL A 98 1.12 -5.45 -6.13
CA VAL A 98 1.71 -5.72 -7.46
C VAL A 98 1.02 -6.92 -8.12
N LYS A 99 0.72 -7.99 -7.37
CA LYS A 99 -0.01 -9.15 -7.89
C LYS A 99 -1.44 -8.78 -8.32
N ILE A 100 -2.14 -7.93 -7.55
CA ILE A 100 -3.47 -7.44 -7.89
C ILE A 100 -3.40 -6.62 -9.18
N TYR A 101 -2.47 -5.67 -9.28
CA TYR A 101 -2.29 -4.83 -10.46
C TYR A 101 -1.99 -5.65 -11.72
N ARG A 102 -1.06 -6.62 -11.64
CA ARG A 102 -0.73 -7.48 -12.79
C ARG A 102 -1.92 -8.31 -13.28
N LYS A 103 -2.84 -8.68 -12.39
CA LYS A 103 -4.00 -9.52 -12.73
C LYS A 103 -5.21 -8.73 -13.19
N LYS A 104 -5.46 -7.56 -12.59
CA LYS A 104 -6.73 -6.84 -12.73
C LYS A 104 -6.56 -5.37 -13.15
N GLY A 105 -5.33 -4.87 -13.26
CA GLY A 105 -5.07 -3.46 -13.51
C GLY A 105 -5.76 -2.55 -12.49
N ALA A 106 -6.27 -1.41 -12.96
CA ALA A 106 -7.04 -0.46 -12.15
C ALA A 106 -8.28 -1.08 -11.49
N ASN A 107 -8.98 -2.00 -12.19
CA ASN A 107 -10.17 -2.67 -11.65
C ASN A 107 -9.88 -3.48 -10.39
N GLY A 108 -8.63 -3.88 -10.15
CA GLY A 108 -8.23 -4.55 -8.91
C GLY A 108 -8.29 -3.68 -7.66
N PHE A 109 -8.32 -2.35 -7.82
CA PHE A 109 -8.32 -1.37 -6.73
C PHE A 109 -9.62 -0.57 -6.68
N PHE A 110 -10.21 -0.29 -7.84
CA PHE A 110 -11.37 0.60 -7.98
C PHE A 110 -12.65 -0.10 -8.45
N GLY A 111 -12.57 -1.38 -8.87
CA GLY A 111 -13.76 -2.14 -9.24
C GLY A 111 -14.63 -2.39 -8.01
N THR A 112 -15.90 -1.99 -8.12
CA THR A 112 -16.96 -2.23 -7.13
C THR A 112 -17.39 -3.68 -7.11
#